data_AF-X6NXT1-F1
#
_entry.id   AF-X6NXT1-F1
#
_cell.length_a   1.000
_cell.length_b   1.000
_cell.length_c   1.000
_cell.angle_alpha   90.00
_cell.angle_beta   90.00
_cell.angle_gamma   90.00
#
_symmetry.space_group_name_H-M   'P 1'
#
loop_
_entity.id
_entity.type
_entity.pdbx_description
1 polymer ?
#
loop_
_entity_poly.entity_id
_entity_poly.type
_entity_poly.pdbx_seq_one_letter_code
_entity_poly.pdbx_strand_id
1 'polypeptide(L)'
;INENDDFRSNLRELVSNLYSCLLSINLDYQWMPEGRDYHNDLFFSLIFCNHKDIIEKYNQIFIYLLYINHTKRLLADLWLELHKHARCEWTFMLNVFIRECLHVMENIMNFTNTQIHYHIWEKHLVHKITYEMTNIFDFETIHREFVDMLLETCFLHNTQQELRKCIKKWMDTIHQLISCANQLILSTSSETTLESTTEIIQGIAHLRREFQMTSKFVTKLLQQLSQTRTGTNAINLLTHLDFNRFYELC
;
A
#
# COMPACT_ATOMS: atom_id res chain seq x y z
N ILE A 1 19.58 40.21 -5.46
CA ILE A 1 19.33 38.76 -5.28
C ILE A 1 18.12 38.71 -4.35
N ASN A 2 16.96 38.33 -4.88
CA ASN A 2 15.68 38.44 -4.17
C ASN A 2 15.64 37.40 -3.05
N GLU A 3 15.45 37.82 -1.80
CA GLU A 3 15.26 36.93 -0.64
C GLU A 3 14.14 35.90 -0.85
N ASN A 4 13.18 36.22 -1.71
CA ASN A 4 12.07 35.35 -2.10
C ASN A 4 12.51 34.16 -2.99
N ASP A 5 13.56 34.34 -3.80
CA ASP A 5 14.08 33.29 -4.67
C ASP A 5 14.95 32.30 -3.88
N ASP A 6 15.70 32.80 -2.90
CA ASP A 6 16.51 31.98 -1.99
C ASP A 6 15.62 31.13 -1.06
N PHE A 7 14.55 31.73 -0.53
CA PHE A 7 13.53 31.03 0.25
C PHE A 7 12.85 29.90 -0.54
N ARG A 8 12.46 30.17 -1.79
CA ARG A 8 11.85 29.17 -2.68
C ARG A 8 12.81 28.07 -3.11
N SER A 9 14.09 28.39 -3.28
CA SER A 9 15.13 27.40 -3.57
C SER A 9 15.31 26.42 -2.40
N ASN A 10 15.41 26.94 -1.18
CA ASN A 10 15.51 26.13 0.04
C ASN A 10 14.27 25.27 0.28
N LEU A 11 13.07 25.78 -0.03
CA LEU A 11 11.83 25.00 0.04
C LEU A 11 11.76 23.87 -0.99
N ARG A 12 12.27 24.06 -2.21
CA ARG A 12 12.33 22.97 -3.21
C ARG A 12 13.29 21.87 -2.79
N GLU A 13 14.42 22.23 -2.21
CA GLU A 13 15.38 21.25 -1.67
C GLU A 13 14.78 20.48 -0.48
N LEU A 14 14.06 21.17 0.39
CA LEU A 14 13.33 20.57 1.50
C LEU A 14 12.26 19.56 1.04
N VAL A 15 11.44 19.97 0.07
CA VAL A 15 10.43 19.13 -0.57
C VAL A 15 11.13 17.90 -1.15
N SER A 16 12.21 18.06 -1.92
CA SER A 16 12.99 16.92 -2.43
C SER A 16 13.46 15.95 -1.34
N ASN A 17 13.90 16.44 -0.17
CA ASN A 17 14.36 15.60 0.94
C ASN A 17 13.22 14.83 1.64
N LEU A 18 12.07 15.48 1.83
CA LEU A 18 10.85 14.83 2.34
C LEU A 18 10.34 13.77 1.36
N TYR A 19 10.45 14.01 0.06
CA TYR A 19 10.13 13.03 -0.98
C TYR A 19 11.04 11.81 -0.90
N SER A 20 12.35 12.04 -0.80
CA SER A 20 13.34 10.97 -0.68
C SER A 20 13.13 10.14 0.58
N CYS A 21 12.70 10.74 1.70
CA CYS A 21 12.32 9.99 2.90
C CYS A 21 11.06 9.14 2.65
N LEU A 22 10.01 9.69 2.03
CA LEU A 22 8.79 8.96 1.69
C LEU A 22 9.02 7.87 0.63
N LEU A 23 9.94 8.08 -0.30
CA LEU A 23 10.35 7.09 -1.30
C LEU A 23 11.31 6.04 -0.72
N SER A 24 12.14 6.37 0.27
CA SER A 24 13.01 5.38 0.93
C SER A 24 12.21 4.31 1.70
N ILE A 25 10.95 4.62 2.03
CA ILE A 25 9.95 3.66 2.53
C ILE A 25 9.49 2.70 1.41
N ASN A 26 9.57 3.14 0.15
CA ASN A 26 9.36 2.34 -1.06
C ASN A 26 10.70 1.70 -1.46
N LEU A 27 11.01 0.55 -0.86
CA LEU A 27 12.28 -0.18 -0.97
C LEU A 27 12.59 -0.77 -2.37
N ASP A 28 12.36 -0.03 -3.46
CA ASP A 28 12.78 -0.39 -4.83
C ASP A 28 13.17 0.81 -5.74
N TYR A 29 13.24 2.06 -5.24
CA TYR A 29 13.75 3.18 -6.05
C TYR A 29 15.22 3.51 -5.77
N GLN A 30 16.12 2.96 -6.61
CA GLN A 30 17.53 3.35 -6.74
C GLN A 30 17.68 4.76 -7.32
N TRP A 31 17.30 5.82 -6.61
CA TRP A 31 17.75 7.18 -6.92
C TRP A 31 17.89 7.99 -5.62
N MET A 32 18.99 7.79 -4.91
CA MET A 32 19.56 8.85 -4.07
C MET A 32 20.75 9.43 -4.84
N PRO A 33 20.73 10.71 -5.24
CA PRO A 33 21.95 11.38 -5.63
C PRO A 33 22.82 11.52 -4.38
N GLU A 34 24.00 10.91 -4.41
CA GLU A 34 25.01 11.10 -3.37
C GLU A 34 25.41 12.58 -3.28
N GLY A 35 25.33 13.12 -2.06
CA GLY A 35 25.89 14.41 -1.69
C GLY A 35 24.93 15.58 -1.74
N ARG A 36 24.32 15.91 -0.59
CA ARG A 36 24.03 17.30 -0.20
C ARG A 36 24.11 17.46 1.32
N ASP A 37 24.80 18.52 1.72
CA ASP A 37 25.25 18.84 3.07
C ASP A 37 24.14 19.25 4.04
N TYR A 38 24.46 19.07 5.32
CA TYR A 38 23.65 19.18 6.53
C TYR A 38 23.16 20.60 6.86
N HIS A 39 22.19 21.14 6.10
CA HIS A 39 21.38 22.29 6.53
C HIS A 39 19.93 21.93 6.92
N ASN A 40 19.61 20.63 6.95
CA ASN A 40 18.27 20.09 7.26
C ASN A 40 17.95 20.01 8.76
N ASP A 41 18.93 20.03 9.66
CA ASP A 41 18.72 19.63 11.06
C ASP A 41 17.84 20.59 11.86
N LEU A 42 17.95 21.91 11.65
CA LEU A 42 17.12 22.89 12.38
C LEU A 42 15.63 22.83 11.99
N PHE A 43 15.33 22.41 10.76
CA PHE A 43 13.97 22.46 10.22
C PHE A 43 13.21 21.15 10.37
N PHE A 44 13.89 20.01 10.23
CA PHE A 44 13.36 18.73 10.71
C PHE A 44 13.07 18.81 12.21
N SER A 45 13.92 19.49 12.98
CA SER A 45 13.64 19.77 14.39
C SER A 45 12.37 20.64 14.58
N LEU A 46 12.14 21.66 13.76
CA LEU A 46 10.95 22.52 13.87
C LEU A 46 9.62 21.83 13.48
N ILE A 47 9.62 20.97 12.47
CA ILE A 47 8.41 20.25 12.01
C ILE A 47 8.13 19.00 12.87
N PHE A 48 9.15 18.19 13.15
CA PHE A 48 8.97 16.92 13.85
C PHE A 48 8.96 17.08 15.38
N CYS A 49 9.67 18.04 15.98
CA CYS A 49 9.74 18.10 17.45
C CYS A 49 8.47 18.63 18.13
N ASN A 50 7.54 19.28 17.43
CA ASN A 50 6.36 19.88 18.05
C ASN A 50 5.01 19.20 17.74
N HIS A 51 4.97 18.20 16.85
CA HIS A 51 3.71 17.55 16.46
C HIS A 51 3.79 16.03 16.51
N LYS A 52 3.76 15.50 17.74
CA LYS A 52 3.64 14.05 18.00
C LYS A 52 2.51 13.41 17.17
N ASP A 53 1.39 14.10 17.03
CA ASP A 53 0.23 13.65 16.25
C ASP A 53 0.56 13.42 14.77
N ILE A 54 1.41 14.26 14.16
CA ILE A 54 1.80 14.13 12.76
C ILE A 54 2.73 12.91 12.57
N ILE A 55 3.66 12.69 13.51
CA ILE A 55 4.54 11.53 13.49
C ILE A 55 3.73 10.23 13.60
N GLU A 56 2.72 10.20 14.47
CA GLU A 56 1.85 9.03 14.61
C GLU A 56 1.09 8.73 13.31
N LYS A 57 0.65 9.75 12.57
CA LYS A 57 0.00 9.59 11.26
C LYS A 57 0.97 9.04 10.21
N TYR A 58 2.20 9.55 10.14
CA TYR A 58 3.24 8.98 9.26
C TYR A 58 3.56 7.53 9.60
N ASN A 59 3.66 7.19 10.88
CA ASN A 59 3.90 5.82 11.31
C ASN A 59 2.76 4.88 10.89
N GLN A 60 1.51 5.33 10.98
CA GLN A 60 0.36 4.54 10.50
C GLN A 60 0.44 4.29 8.99
N ILE A 61 0.79 5.32 8.19
CA ILE A 61 0.98 5.19 6.74
C ILE A 61 2.14 4.23 6.44
N PHE A 62 3.27 4.39 7.13
CA PHE A 62 4.44 3.54 6.97
C PHE A 62 4.13 2.06 7.23
N ILE A 63 3.52 1.76 8.39
CA ILE A 63 3.16 0.38 8.76
C ILE A 63 2.19 -0.22 7.73
N TYR A 64 1.22 0.56 7.28
CA TYR A 64 0.26 0.11 6.27
C TYR A 64 0.94 -0.26 4.94
N LEU A 65 1.77 0.64 4.40
CA LEU A 65 2.50 0.40 3.15
C LEU A 65 3.49 -0.76 3.29
N LEU A 66 4.19 -0.84 4.42
CA LEU A 66 5.12 -1.92 4.72
C LEU A 66 4.40 -3.28 4.74
N TYR A 67 3.21 -3.35 5.35
CA TYR A 67 2.46 -4.60 5.46
C TYR A 67 1.94 -5.08 4.09
N ILE A 68 1.47 -4.17 3.23
CA ILE A 68 1.10 -4.50 1.85
C ILE A 68 2.31 -4.99 1.06
N ASN A 69 3.44 -4.27 1.15
CA ASN A 69 4.66 -4.65 0.43
C ASN A 69 5.20 -6.00 0.89
N HIS A 70 5.18 -6.25 2.20
CA HIS A 70 5.58 -7.52 2.79
C HIS A 70 4.70 -8.66 2.28
N THR A 71 3.37 -8.50 2.32
CA THR A 71 2.41 -9.49 1.83
C THR A 71 2.65 -9.79 0.34
N LYS A 72 2.85 -8.76 -0.48
CA LYS A 72 3.18 -8.89 -1.91
C LYS A 72 4.48 -9.67 -2.13
N ARG A 73 5.54 -9.36 -1.38
CA ARG A 73 6.84 -10.07 -1.49
C ARG A 73 6.69 -11.54 -1.15
N LEU A 74 6.02 -11.88 -0.06
CA LEU A 74 5.78 -13.28 0.32
C LEU A 74 4.99 -14.06 -0.74
N LEU A 75 3.99 -13.42 -1.37
CA LEU A 75 3.25 -14.03 -2.47
C LEU A 75 4.14 -14.27 -3.71
N ALA A 76 5.02 -13.33 -4.03
CA ALA A 76 5.95 -13.46 -5.15
C ALA A 76 6.97 -14.59 -4.89
N ASP A 77 7.48 -14.69 -3.67
CA ASP A 77 8.39 -15.77 -3.26
C ASP A 77 7.69 -17.13 -3.34
N LEU A 78 6.45 -17.23 -2.84
CA LEU A 78 5.65 -18.44 -2.94
C LEU A 78 5.35 -18.83 -4.39
N TRP A 79 5.03 -17.85 -5.24
CA TRP A 79 4.80 -18.07 -6.67
C TRP A 79 6.03 -18.69 -7.34
N LEU A 80 7.23 -18.17 -7.06
CA LEU A 80 8.49 -18.71 -7.57
C LEU A 80 8.76 -20.12 -7.05
N GLU A 81 8.44 -20.40 -5.79
CA GLU A 81 8.60 -21.73 -5.20
C GLU A 81 7.68 -22.75 -5.88
N LEU A 82 6.42 -22.41 -6.12
CA LEU A 82 5.46 -23.30 -6.80
C LEU A 82 5.88 -23.67 -8.22
N HIS A 83 6.64 -22.82 -8.92
CA HIS A 83 7.16 -23.15 -10.26
C HIS A 83 8.12 -24.34 -10.23
N LYS A 84 8.83 -24.56 -9.12
CA LYS A 84 9.68 -25.74 -8.92
C LYS A 84 8.86 -27.02 -8.78
N HIS A 85 7.60 -26.90 -8.35
CA HIS A 85 6.65 -27.98 -8.13
C HIS A 85 5.54 -28.05 -9.21
N ALA A 86 5.81 -27.51 -10.41
CA ALA A 86 4.82 -27.41 -11.50
C ALA A 86 4.19 -28.74 -11.96
N ARG A 87 4.78 -29.89 -11.61
CA ARG A 87 4.29 -31.22 -11.97
C ARG A 87 3.20 -31.77 -11.04
N CYS A 88 2.92 -31.11 -9.92
CA CYS A 88 1.89 -31.55 -8.98
C CYS A 88 0.52 -30.96 -9.38
N GLU A 89 -0.54 -31.78 -9.33
CA GLU A 89 -1.88 -31.36 -9.77
C GLU A 89 -2.45 -30.19 -8.94
N TRP A 90 -2.15 -30.15 -7.64
CA TRP A 90 -2.60 -29.08 -6.74
C TRP A 90 -1.96 -27.72 -7.03
N THR A 91 -0.80 -27.70 -7.72
CA THR A 91 -0.05 -26.47 -8.04
C THR A 91 -0.85 -25.55 -8.95
N PHE A 92 -1.67 -26.09 -9.86
CA PHE A 92 -2.50 -25.29 -10.74
C PHE A 92 -3.54 -24.45 -9.98
N MET A 93 -4.30 -25.10 -9.08
CA MET A 93 -5.30 -24.42 -8.24
C MET A 93 -4.68 -23.32 -7.37
N LEU A 94 -3.53 -23.62 -6.76
CA LEU A 94 -2.77 -22.67 -5.93
C LEU A 94 -2.26 -21.49 -6.74
N ASN A 95 -1.70 -21.71 -7.92
CA ASN A 95 -1.24 -20.63 -8.80
C ASN A 95 -2.40 -19.69 -9.18
N VAL A 96 -3.58 -20.21 -9.54
CA VAL A 96 -4.72 -19.35 -9.86
C VAL A 96 -5.07 -18.44 -8.67
N PHE A 97 -5.12 -18.99 -7.46
CA PHE A 97 -5.46 -18.21 -6.27
C PHE A 97 -4.35 -17.21 -5.87
N ILE A 98 -3.07 -17.59 -5.97
CA ILE A 98 -1.94 -16.69 -5.70
C ILE A 98 -1.91 -15.54 -6.69
N ARG A 99 -2.20 -15.80 -7.97
CA ARG A 99 -2.27 -14.75 -9.00
C ARG A 99 -3.40 -13.76 -8.72
N GLU A 100 -4.55 -14.26 -8.28
CA GLU A 100 -5.67 -13.43 -7.80
C GLU A 100 -5.24 -12.55 -6.61
N CYS A 101 -4.53 -13.11 -5.62
CA CYS A 101 -4.02 -12.35 -4.48
C CYS A 101 -2.96 -11.31 -4.86
N LEU A 102 -1.99 -11.69 -5.68
CA LEU A 102 -0.93 -10.80 -6.20
C LEU A 102 -1.54 -9.61 -6.92
N HIS A 103 -2.51 -9.87 -7.79
CA HIS A 103 -3.19 -8.82 -8.53
C HIS A 103 -3.83 -7.79 -7.61
N VAL A 104 -4.55 -8.22 -6.56
CA VAL A 104 -5.15 -7.29 -5.59
C VAL A 104 -4.07 -6.48 -4.87
N MET A 105 -3.01 -7.11 -4.37
CA MET A 105 -1.93 -6.41 -3.66
C MET A 105 -1.18 -5.42 -4.55
N GLU A 106 -0.89 -5.80 -5.79
CA GLU A 106 -0.23 -4.94 -6.78
C GLU A 106 -1.08 -3.73 -7.12
N ASN A 107 -2.38 -3.88 -7.32
CA ASN A 107 -3.25 -2.75 -7.62
C ASN A 107 -3.40 -1.79 -6.44
N ILE A 108 -3.52 -2.29 -5.22
CA ILE A 108 -3.56 -1.41 -4.04
C ILE A 108 -2.26 -0.62 -3.94
N MET A 109 -1.10 -1.28 -4.13
CA MET A 109 0.20 -0.62 -4.06
C MET A 109 0.38 0.40 -5.19
N ASN A 110 0.07 0.03 -6.43
CA ASN A 110 0.18 0.90 -7.60
C ASN A 110 -0.76 2.10 -7.49
N PHE A 111 -2.00 1.88 -7.05
CA PHE A 111 -2.95 2.96 -6.76
C PHE A 111 -2.36 3.92 -5.72
N THR A 112 -1.90 3.39 -4.58
CA THR A 112 -1.40 4.20 -3.48
C THR A 112 -0.17 5.00 -3.90
N ASN A 113 0.79 4.37 -4.56
CA ASN A 113 1.99 5.03 -5.08
C ASN A 113 1.64 6.14 -6.09
N THR A 114 0.71 5.86 -7.01
CA THR A 114 0.29 6.84 -8.02
C THR A 114 -0.40 8.04 -7.39
N GLN A 115 -1.33 7.80 -6.45
CA GLN A 115 -2.04 8.88 -5.77
C GLN A 115 -1.11 9.70 -4.86
N ILE A 116 -0.25 9.04 -4.08
CA ILE A 116 0.71 9.73 -3.22
C ILE A 116 1.67 10.58 -4.05
N HIS A 117 2.31 10.01 -5.08
CA HIS A 117 3.30 10.74 -5.86
C HIS A 117 2.68 11.83 -6.74
N TYR A 118 1.72 11.49 -7.59
CA TYR A 118 1.25 12.46 -8.59
C TYR A 118 0.22 13.44 -8.03
N HIS A 119 -0.66 13.01 -7.13
CA HIS A 119 -1.79 13.84 -6.69
C HIS A 119 -1.51 14.58 -5.37
N ILE A 120 -0.88 13.91 -4.41
CA ILE A 120 -0.65 14.50 -3.09
C ILE A 120 0.70 15.22 -3.02
N TRP A 121 1.74 14.59 -3.57
CA TRP A 121 3.08 15.16 -3.56
C TRP A 121 3.23 16.28 -4.61
N GLU A 122 3.19 15.94 -5.90
CA GLU A 122 3.43 16.89 -6.99
C GLU A 122 2.34 17.99 -7.05
N LYS A 123 1.07 17.58 -7.15
CA LYS A 123 -0.03 18.52 -7.40
C LYS A 123 -0.46 19.33 -6.19
N HIS A 124 -0.22 18.85 -4.98
CA HIS A 124 -0.62 19.58 -3.78
C HIS A 124 0.58 20.16 -3.04
N LEU A 125 1.46 19.33 -2.49
CA LEU A 125 2.54 19.83 -1.62
C LEU A 125 3.51 20.74 -2.39
N VAL A 126 4.03 20.28 -3.53
CA VAL A 126 5.00 21.07 -4.33
C VAL A 126 4.34 22.33 -4.87
N HIS A 127 3.12 22.23 -5.40
CA HIS A 127 2.38 23.37 -5.91
C HIS A 127 2.13 24.43 -4.82
N LYS A 128 1.55 24.03 -3.68
CA LYS A 128 1.23 24.96 -2.59
C LYS A 128 2.47 25.62 -2.03
N ILE A 129 3.55 24.86 -1.80
CA ILE A 129 4.81 25.42 -1.31
C ILE A 129 5.43 26.39 -2.32
N THR A 130 5.38 26.07 -3.62
CA THR A 130 6.05 26.89 -4.64
C THR A 130 5.28 28.18 -4.96
N TYR A 131 3.96 28.12 -4.95
CA TYR A 131 3.12 29.20 -5.52
C TYR A 131 2.18 29.87 -4.52
N GLU A 132 1.77 29.19 -3.45
CA GLU A 132 0.74 29.67 -2.53
C GLU A 132 1.29 30.07 -1.15
N MET A 133 2.42 29.48 -0.74
CA MET A 133 3.05 29.75 0.55
C MET A 133 3.66 31.16 0.59
N THR A 134 3.20 31.98 1.54
CA THR A 134 3.65 33.38 1.70
C THR A 134 4.55 33.57 2.91
N ASN A 135 4.42 32.73 3.93
CA ASN A 135 5.20 32.78 5.15
C ASN A 135 5.38 31.39 5.76
N ILE A 136 6.25 31.27 6.77
CA ILE A 136 6.60 29.98 7.37
C ILE A 136 5.44 29.31 8.14
N PHE A 137 4.49 30.06 8.67
CA PHE A 137 3.34 29.51 9.40
C PHE A 137 2.34 28.83 8.45
N ASP A 138 2.28 29.27 7.19
CA ASP A 138 1.48 28.60 6.15
C ASP A 138 1.97 27.15 5.93
N PHE A 139 3.27 26.89 6.12
CA PHE A 139 3.84 25.54 5.94
C PHE A 139 3.18 24.52 6.85
N GLU A 140 2.97 24.84 8.12
CA GLU A 140 2.39 23.92 9.09
C GLU A 140 0.97 23.50 8.66
N THR A 141 0.19 24.45 8.17
CA THR A 141 -1.17 24.20 7.67
C THR A 141 -1.13 23.32 6.42
N ILE A 142 -0.29 23.67 5.45
CA ILE A 142 -0.11 22.90 4.21
C ILE A 142 0.38 21.48 4.51
N HIS A 143 1.29 21.31 5.47
CA HIS A 143 1.83 20.02 5.86
C HIS A 143 0.79 19.14 6.56
N ARG A 144 -0.03 19.71 7.44
CA ARG A 144 -1.15 18.99 8.06
C ARG A 144 -2.16 18.52 7.01
N GLU A 145 -2.54 19.39 6.07
CA GLU A 145 -3.42 19.04 4.95
C GLU A 145 -2.81 17.92 4.09
N PHE A 146 -1.51 18.00 3.80
CA PHE A 146 -0.78 16.96 3.09
C PHE A 146 -0.89 15.60 3.80
N VAL A 147 -0.62 15.56 5.10
CA VAL A 147 -0.68 14.31 5.88
C VAL A 147 -2.12 13.77 5.97
N ASP A 148 -3.12 14.63 6.11
CA ASP A 148 -4.52 14.22 6.14
C ASP A 148 -4.97 13.61 4.81
N MET A 149 -4.53 14.17 3.67
CA MET A 149 -4.78 13.55 2.36
C MET A 149 -4.03 12.22 2.20
N LEU A 150 -2.80 12.10 2.71
CA LEU A 150 -2.08 10.81 2.70
C LEU A 150 -2.89 9.73 3.45
N LEU A 151 -3.43 10.07 4.62
CA LEU A 151 -4.29 9.15 5.37
C LEU A 151 -5.54 8.79 4.58
N GLU A 152 -6.22 9.78 3.98
CA GLU A 152 -7.42 9.54 3.21
C GLU A 152 -7.18 8.63 1.99
N THR A 153 -6.07 8.85 1.27
CA THR A 153 -5.66 8.02 0.11
C THR A 153 -5.24 6.62 0.52
N CYS A 154 -4.62 6.45 1.69
CA CYS A 154 -4.28 5.14 2.25
C CYS A 154 -5.49 4.45 2.93
N PHE A 155 -6.68 5.05 2.86
CA PHE A 155 -7.89 4.61 3.57
C PHE A 155 -7.74 4.53 5.10
N LEU A 156 -6.80 5.28 5.67
CA LEU A 156 -6.49 5.34 7.09
C LEU A 156 -7.39 6.28 7.90
N HIS A 157 -8.26 7.03 7.24
CA HIS A 157 -9.19 7.92 7.91
C HIS A 157 -10.31 7.16 8.65
N ASN A 158 -10.81 7.69 9.77
CA ASN A 158 -11.81 7.01 10.61
C ASN A 158 -13.10 6.62 9.86
N THR A 159 -13.50 7.42 8.88
CA THR A 159 -14.67 7.15 8.03
C THR A 159 -14.53 5.93 7.13
N GLN A 160 -13.32 5.41 6.96
CA GLN A 160 -12.99 4.25 6.10
C GLN A 160 -12.59 3.02 6.93
N GLN A 161 -12.93 2.98 8.22
CA GLN A 161 -12.53 1.91 9.13
C GLN A 161 -12.96 0.51 8.65
N GLU A 162 -14.17 0.36 8.13
CA GLU A 162 -14.65 -0.93 7.63
C GLU A 162 -13.85 -1.40 6.42
N LEU A 163 -13.52 -0.50 5.48
CA LEU A 163 -12.66 -0.83 4.34
C LEU A 163 -11.27 -1.29 4.80
N ARG A 164 -10.67 -0.61 5.79
CA ARG A 164 -9.40 -1.07 6.38
C ARG A 164 -9.47 -2.45 6.99
N LYS A 165 -10.54 -2.76 7.73
CA LYS A 165 -10.72 -4.08 8.32
C LYS A 165 -10.75 -5.15 7.22
N CYS A 166 -11.38 -4.86 6.09
CA CYS A 166 -11.40 -5.77 4.95
C CYS A 166 -10.04 -5.91 4.25
N ILE A 167 -9.31 -4.81 4.05
CA ILE A 167 -7.95 -4.85 3.48
C ILE A 167 -7.01 -5.64 4.41
N LYS A 168 -7.08 -5.41 5.72
CA LYS A 168 -6.36 -6.20 6.71
C LYS A 168 -6.73 -7.69 6.62
N LYS A 169 -8.04 -7.99 6.53
CA LYS A 169 -8.54 -9.36 6.39
C LYS A 169 -7.99 -10.04 5.13
N TRP A 170 -7.91 -9.34 3.99
CA TRP A 170 -7.25 -9.87 2.80
C TRP A 170 -5.81 -10.30 3.07
N MET A 171 -5.00 -9.43 3.69
CA MET A 171 -3.60 -9.74 4.01
C MET A 171 -3.48 -10.89 5.00
N ASP A 172 -4.34 -10.93 6.02
CA ASP A 172 -4.35 -12.01 7.01
C ASP A 172 -4.76 -13.37 6.37
N THR A 173 -5.71 -13.38 5.44
CA THR A 173 -6.07 -14.58 4.64
C THR A 173 -4.91 -15.01 3.72
N ILE A 174 -4.20 -14.07 3.11
CA ILE A 174 -3.02 -14.35 2.28
C ILE A 174 -1.90 -14.99 3.10
N HIS A 175 -1.65 -14.49 4.32
CA HIS A 175 -0.63 -15.06 5.20
C HIS A 175 -0.98 -16.50 5.61
N GLN A 176 -2.26 -16.78 5.88
CA GLN A 176 -2.71 -18.15 6.11
C GLN A 176 -2.53 -19.04 4.88
N LEU A 177 -2.83 -18.52 3.68
CA LEU A 177 -2.59 -19.23 2.43
C LEU A 177 -1.11 -19.60 2.28
N ILE A 178 -0.21 -18.66 2.53
CA ILE A 178 1.24 -18.90 2.44
C ILE A 178 1.66 -20.02 3.41
N SER A 179 1.13 -20.00 4.64
CA SER A 179 1.40 -21.06 5.62
C SER A 179 0.93 -22.43 5.13
N CYS A 180 -0.32 -22.54 4.67
CA CYS A 180 -0.88 -23.79 4.14
C CYS A 180 -0.14 -24.27 2.89
N ALA A 181 0.22 -23.36 1.98
CA ALA A 181 0.94 -23.71 0.75
C ALA A 181 2.35 -24.24 1.05
N ASN A 182 3.08 -23.62 1.99
CA ASN A 182 4.38 -24.11 2.42
C ASN A 182 4.29 -25.49 3.09
N GLN A 183 3.25 -25.74 3.91
CA GLN A 183 3.00 -27.07 4.47
C GLN A 183 2.74 -28.11 3.37
N LEU A 184 1.98 -27.75 2.34
CA LEU A 184 1.70 -28.63 1.20
C LEU A 184 2.96 -28.97 0.39
N ILE A 185 3.82 -27.96 0.15
CA ILE A 185 5.11 -28.12 -0.52
C ILE A 185 5.99 -29.09 0.28
N LEU A 186 6.13 -28.88 1.59
CA LEU A 186 6.91 -29.77 2.47
C LEU A 186 6.36 -31.20 2.50
N SER A 187 5.03 -31.33 2.52
CA SER A 187 4.34 -32.63 2.54
C SER A 187 4.58 -33.44 1.27
N THR A 188 4.90 -32.78 0.16
CA THR A 188 5.23 -33.42 -1.13
C THR A 188 6.64 -34.01 -1.14
N SER A 189 7.54 -33.52 -0.28
CA SER A 189 8.91 -34.00 -0.13
C SER A 189 9.08 -35.04 0.99
N SER A 190 8.03 -35.29 1.79
CA SER A 190 8.05 -36.18 2.94
C SER A 190 6.98 -37.27 2.80
N GLU A 191 7.14 -38.42 3.47
CA GLU A 191 6.17 -39.53 3.49
C GLU A 191 4.91 -39.17 4.33
N THR A 192 4.27 -38.06 3.99
CA THR A 192 3.08 -37.53 4.67
C THR A 192 1.84 -38.30 4.24
N THR A 193 0.90 -38.52 5.16
CA THR A 193 -0.33 -39.28 4.85
C THR A 193 -1.24 -38.54 3.87
N LEU A 194 -1.94 -39.28 3.02
CA LEU A 194 -2.90 -38.74 2.04
C LEU A 194 -4.01 -37.92 2.72
N GLU A 195 -4.40 -38.28 3.95
CA GLU A 195 -5.41 -37.57 4.75
C GLU A 195 -4.94 -36.16 5.10
N SER A 196 -3.71 -36.00 5.58
CA SER A 196 -3.15 -34.67 5.95
C SER A 196 -3.05 -33.71 4.75
N THR A 197 -2.67 -34.23 3.58
CA THR A 197 -2.59 -33.45 2.34
C THR A 197 -3.98 -32.97 1.91
N THR A 198 -4.99 -33.82 2.09
CA THR A 198 -6.39 -33.52 1.75
C THR A 198 -6.94 -32.41 2.64
N GLU A 199 -6.65 -32.43 3.94
CA GLU A 199 -7.05 -31.39 4.89
C GLU A 199 -6.45 -30.02 4.53
N ILE A 200 -5.17 -29.98 4.16
CA ILE A 200 -4.49 -28.75 3.73
C ILE A 200 -5.16 -28.16 2.47
N ILE A 201 -5.46 -29.00 1.48
CA ILE A 201 -6.14 -28.57 0.24
C ILE A 201 -7.55 -28.02 0.55
N GLN A 202 -8.30 -28.66 1.45
CA GLN A 202 -9.60 -28.15 1.89
C GLN A 202 -9.49 -26.81 2.61
N GLY A 203 -8.45 -26.64 3.44
CA GLY A 203 -8.13 -25.36 4.09
C GLY A 203 -7.87 -24.26 3.07
N ILE A 204 -7.05 -24.53 2.04
CA ILE A 204 -6.78 -23.57 0.96
C ILE A 204 -8.07 -23.20 0.20
N ALA A 205 -8.93 -24.17 -0.08
CA ALA A 205 -10.22 -23.92 -0.72
C ALA A 205 -11.15 -23.03 0.14
N HIS A 206 -11.11 -23.20 1.47
CA HIS A 206 -11.84 -22.34 2.40
C HIS A 206 -11.31 -20.90 2.38
N LEU A 207 -9.99 -20.73 2.46
CA LEU A 207 -9.34 -19.42 2.39
C LEU A 207 -9.67 -18.67 1.09
N ARG A 208 -9.73 -19.40 -0.04
CA ARG A 208 -10.15 -18.81 -1.33
C ARG A 208 -11.56 -18.26 -1.29
N ARG A 209 -12.53 -19.00 -0.73
CA ARG A 209 -13.91 -18.51 -0.59
C ARG A 209 -13.99 -17.30 0.33
N GLU A 210 -13.24 -17.33 1.43
CA GLU A 210 -13.18 -16.20 2.36
C GLU A 210 -12.60 -14.95 1.71
N PHE A 211 -11.53 -15.10 0.93
CA PHE A 211 -10.92 -14.03 0.15
C PHE A 211 -11.94 -13.42 -0.82
N GLN A 212 -12.63 -14.25 -1.60
CA GLN A 212 -13.63 -13.81 -2.57
C GLN A 212 -14.84 -13.12 -1.92
N MET A 213 -15.33 -13.62 -0.78
CA MET A 213 -16.39 -12.96 -0.01
C MET A 213 -15.93 -11.58 0.49
N THR A 214 -14.71 -11.51 1.01
CA THR A 214 -14.10 -10.24 1.44
C THR A 214 -13.96 -9.28 0.27
N SER A 215 -13.56 -9.77 -0.91
CA SER A 215 -13.43 -8.95 -2.12
C SER A 215 -14.76 -8.36 -2.59
N LYS A 216 -15.83 -9.17 -2.61
CA LYS A 216 -17.19 -8.67 -2.92
C LYS A 216 -17.62 -7.58 -1.95
N PHE A 217 -17.28 -7.74 -0.67
CA PHE A 217 -17.61 -6.74 0.34
C PHE A 217 -16.78 -5.45 0.18
N VAL A 218 -15.48 -5.55 -0.14
CA VAL A 218 -14.63 -4.39 -0.46
C VAL A 218 -15.19 -3.61 -1.65
N THR A 219 -15.56 -4.29 -2.74
CA THR A 219 -16.18 -3.65 -3.91
C THR A 219 -17.43 -2.87 -3.53
N LYS A 220 -18.30 -3.46 -2.70
CA LYS A 220 -19.50 -2.79 -2.19
C LYS A 220 -19.16 -1.56 -1.33
N LEU A 221 -18.17 -1.67 -0.44
CA LEU A 221 -17.73 -0.53 0.38
C LEU A 221 -17.15 0.60 -0.47
N LEU A 222 -16.35 0.27 -1.49
CA LEU A 222 -15.80 1.25 -2.43
C LEU A 222 -16.91 1.95 -3.25
N GLN A 223 -17.94 1.21 -3.67
CA GLN A 223 -19.13 1.76 -4.32
C GLN A 223 -19.97 2.66 -3.40
N GLN A 224 -19.97 2.40 -2.09
CA GLN A 224 -20.64 3.29 -1.13
C GLN A 224 -19.80 4.54 -0.89
N LEU A 225 -18.49 4.38 -0.73
CA LEU A 225 -17.56 5.50 -0.52
C LEU A 225 -17.47 6.41 -1.76
N SER A 226 -17.64 5.87 -2.97
CA SER A 226 -17.67 6.66 -4.21
C SER A 226 -18.78 7.71 -4.24
N GLN A 227 -19.85 7.50 -3.49
CA GLN A 227 -20.97 8.43 -3.36
C GLN A 227 -20.73 9.53 -2.33
N THR A 228 -19.59 9.52 -1.64
CA THR A 228 -19.25 10.46 -0.58
C THR A 228 -18.16 11.46 -1.02
N ARG A 229 -17.82 12.43 -0.16
CA ARG A 229 -16.79 13.44 -0.42
C ARG A 229 -15.39 12.84 -0.68
N THR A 230 -15.11 11.64 -0.15
CA THR A 230 -13.86 10.89 -0.41
C THR A 230 -13.96 10.03 -1.68
N GLY A 231 -14.96 10.28 -2.53
CA GLY A 231 -15.40 9.37 -3.58
C GLY A 231 -14.39 9.17 -4.70
N THR A 232 -13.57 10.17 -5.02
CA THR A 232 -12.59 10.09 -6.11
C THR A 232 -11.55 8.99 -5.88
N ASN A 233 -11.01 8.89 -4.66
CA ASN A 233 -10.04 7.84 -4.31
C ASN A 233 -10.67 6.46 -4.36
N ALA A 234 -11.91 6.33 -3.87
CA ALA A 234 -12.65 5.07 -3.89
C ALA A 234 -12.98 4.62 -5.31
N ILE A 235 -13.40 5.53 -6.20
CA ILE A 235 -13.65 5.25 -7.63
C ILE A 235 -12.38 4.80 -8.32
N ASN A 236 -11.29 5.54 -8.13
CA ASN A 236 -10.00 5.23 -8.76
C ASN A 236 -9.52 3.84 -8.33
N LEU A 237 -9.50 3.55 -7.02
CA LEU A 237 -9.13 2.20 -6.56
C LEU A 237 -10.10 1.14 -7.09
N LEU A 238 -11.41 1.42 -7.11
CA LEU A 238 -12.40 0.50 -7.67
C LEU A 238 -12.07 0.17 -9.12
N THR A 239 -11.72 1.14 -9.97
CA THR A 239 -11.36 0.86 -11.38
C THR A 239 -10.11 0.00 -11.54
N HIS A 240 -9.17 0.06 -10.58
CA HIS A 240 -7.99 -0.81 -10.57
C HIS A 240 -8.28 -2.21 -10.03
N LEU A 241 -9.26 -2.33 -9.13
CA LEU A 241 -9.68 -3.60 -8.53
C LEU A 241 -10.81 -4.30 -9.29
N ASP A 242 -11.53 -3.59 -10.17
CA ASP A 242 -12.73 -4.08 -10.84
C ASP A 242 -12.39 -5.11 -11.92
N PHE A 243 -12.09 -6.31 -11.42
CA PHE A 243 -12.01 -7.56 -12.14
C PHE A 243 -13.41 -8.15 -12.40
N ASN A 244 -14.53 -7.48 -12.10
CA ASN A 244 -15.86 -8.13 -12.20
C ASN A 244 -16.28 -8.48 -13.63
N ARG A 245 -15.64 -7.91 -14.65
CA ARG A 245 -15.78 -8.46 -16.02
C ARG A 245 -15.25 -9.90 -16.15
N PHE A 246 -14.37 -10.34 -15.25
CA PHE A 246 -13.83 -11.71 -15.18
C PHE A 246 -14.61 -12.63 -14.22
N TYR A 247 -15.13 -12.12 -13.09
CA TYR A 247 -15.89 -12.94 -12.12
C TYR A 247 -17.37 -13.11 -12.45
N GLU A 248 -17.98 -12.24 -13.27
CA GLU A 248 -19.35 -12.47 -13.78
C GLU A 248 -19.44 -13.62 -14.80
N LEU A 249 -18.29 -14.14 -15.27
CA LEU A 249 -18.18 -15.20 -16.28
C LEU A 249 -17.66 -16.54 -15.73
N CYS A 250 -17.48 -16.68 -14.41
CA CYS A 250 -17.02 -17.92 -13.76
C CYS A 250 -18.05 -18.44 -12.76
#